data_AF-A0A519VXQ5-F1
#
_entry.id   AF-A0A519VXQ5-F1
#
_cell.length_a   1.000
_cell.length_b   1.000
_cell.length_c   1.000
_cell.angle_alpha   90.00
_cell.angle_beta   90.00
_cell.angle_gamma   90.00
#
_symmetry.space_group_name_H-M   'P 1'
#
loop_
_entity.id
_entity.type
_entity.pdbx_description
1 polymer ?
#
loop_
_entity_poly.entity_id
_entity_poly.type
_entity_poly.pdbx_seq_one_letter_code
_entity_poly.pdbx_strand_id
1 'polypeptide(L)'
;TIKTYSDFTIPYPYPVAQSIEAANGMEYPMICFNYGRTDADGTYSESTKNGMLGVVIHEVGHNFFPMIVNSDERQWTWMDEGLNSFVEYLTEELWDNKFPSKKGPAYTIVPYMKLPKDQLEPIMSNSENIVQFGPNAYSKPATGLNILRETIMGRELFDYAFKEYSRRWAFKHPTPADLFRTMEDASGEDLDWFWRGWFYGTDPVDISLDSVRYAKPSFANTANGGNRMGNRPAGPRVEPPAVNAFEDISKIRNRENSNIKFYTDRDLAARDFYWKYDRGMVVIDTSLNAKPQVQPARLPMEEFTEEEKAKYGNKFFYELSFSNKGGLVMPIIVEFTFKDGTKSIDRIPAQIWRLNEQKTSKFYVQDKEVASIKLDPMRETADIDETNNVWGGGEKASKFQMFKARAGGAPARGQSVGSNPMQLEKKSK
;
A
#
# COMPACT_ATOMS: atom_id res chain seq x y z
N THR A 1 6.37 -17.79 -8.72
CA THR A 1 7.50 -16.94 -9.14
C THR A 1 7.70 -16.90 -10.63
N ILE A 2 8.30 -17.93 -11.26
CA ILE A 2 8.74 -17.88 -12.69
C ILE A 2 7.67 -17.39 -13.66
N LYS A 3 6.45 -17.93 -13.58
CA LYS A 3 5.33 -17.54 -14.45
C LYS A 3 5.02 -16.06 -14.29
N THR A 4 4.81 -15.60 -13.06
CA THR A 4 4.49 -14.20 -12.75
C THR A 4 5.59 -13.24 -13.16
N TYR A 5 6.85 -13.54 -12.83
CA TYR A 5 7.98 -12.72 -13.26
C TYR A 5 8.06 -12.66 -14.79
N SER A 6 7.85 -13.78 -15.48
CA SER A 6 7.85 -13.82 -16.95
C SER A 6 6.72 -12.98 -17.56
N ASP A 7 5.57 -12.93 -16.90
CA ASP A 7 4.43 -12.13 -17.33
C ASP A 7 4.74 -10.63 -17.26
N PHE A 8 5.42 -10.17 -16.19
CA PHE A 8 5.77 -8.76 -15.99
C PHE A 8 7.09 -8.32 -16.63
N THR A 9 7.97 -9.26 -17.01
CA THR A 9 9.33 -8.95 -17.51
C THR A 9 9.62 -9.64 -18.85
N ILE A 10 10.32 -10.76 -18.85
CA ILE A 10 10.77 -11.51 -20.01
C ILE A 10 10.56 -13.01 -19.76
N PRO A 11 10.44 -13.86 -20.79
CA PRO A 11 10.39 -15.30 -20.56
C PRO A 11 11.63 -15.81 -19.83
N TYR A 12 11.44 -16.64 -18.82
CA TYR A 12 12.54 -17.35 -18.15
C TYR A 12 13.31 -18.21 -19.16
N PRO A 13 14.62 -17.95 -19.37
CA PRO A 13 15.37 -18.55 -20.46
C PRO A 13 16.06 -19.86 -20.09
N TYR A 14 16.19 -20.17 -18.79
CA TYR A 14 16.94 -21.32 -18.32
C TYR A 14 16.09 -22.59 -18.27
N PRO A 15 16.69 -23.78 -18.44
CA PRO A 15 15.93 -25.04 -18.48
C PRO A 15 15.39 -25.49 -17.11
N VAL A 16 16.01 -25.03 -16.02
CA VAL A 16 15.68 -25.43 -14.65
C VAL A 16 15.81 -24.25 -13.69
N ALA A 17 15.03 -24.29 -12.61
CA ALA A 17 15.20 -23.44 -11.44
C ALA A 17 15.10 -24.33 -10.19
N GLN A 18 16.08 -24.25 -9.30
CA GLN A 18 16.18 -25.07 -8.11
C GLN A 18 16.07 -24.19 -6.87
N SER A 19 15.23 -24.61 -5.92
CA SER A 19 15.10 -24.01 -4.60
C SER A 19 15.57 -25.05 -3.58
N ILE A 20 16.70 -24.78 -2.96
CA ILE A 20 17.37 -25.66 -2.00
C ILE A 20 17.18 -25.09 -0.60
N GLU A 21 16.98 -25.96 0.38
CA GLU A 21 16.90 -25.56 1.79
C GLU A 21 18.27 -25.07 2.31
N ALA A 22 18.27 -23.94 3.02
CA ALA A 22 19.42 -23.41 3.74
C ALA A 22 18.99 -22.57 4.96
N ALA A 23 19.96 -22.00 5.68
CA ALA A 23 19.71 -21.15 6.85
C ALA A 23 19.15 -19.76 6.50
N ASN A 24 19.39 -19.28 5.27
CA ASN A 24 19.01 -17.95 4.78
C ASN A 24 18.67 -17.98 3.27
N GLY A 25 18.23 -16.83 2.77
CA GLY A 25 18.11 -16.53 1.33
C GLY A 25 19.49 -16.30 0.71
N MET A 26 19.73 -16.88 -0.46
CA MET A 26 20.87 -16.53 -1.32
C MET A 26 20.58 -16.99 -2.75
N GLU A 27 20.85 -16.10 -3.71
CA GLU A 27 20.57 -16.24 -5.12
C GLU A 27 21.80 -16.63 -5.94
N TYR A 28 21.67 -17.64 -6.79
CA TYR A 28 22.58 -17.90 -7.90
C TYR A 28 21.75 -18.27 -9.15
N PRO A 29 22.30 -18.12 -10.36
CA PRO A 29 21.61 -18.55 -11.57
C PRO A 29 21.16 -20.01 -11.48
N MET A 30 19.87 -20.27 -11.68
CA MET A 30 19.22 -21.58 -11.61
C MET A 30 19.23 -22.30 -10.24
N ILE A 31 19.91 -21.78 -9.22
CA ILE A 31 19.95 -22.38 -7.88
C ILE A 31 19.87 -21.30 -6.81
N CYS A 32 18.86 -21.40 -5.95
CA CYS A 32 18.70 -20.50 -4.81
C CYS A 32 18.59 -21.29 -3.50
N PHE A 33 19.00 -20.65 -2.42
CA PHE A 33 18.99 -21.18 -1.06
C PHE A 33 17.90 -20.46 -0.26
N ASN A 34 17.08 -21.20 0.49
CA ASN A 34 15.89 -20.66 1.15
C ASN A 34 15.67 -21.32 2.52
N TYR A 35 15.24 -20.53 3.51
CA TYR A 35 14.79 -21.08 4.81
C TYR A 35 13.32 -21.51 4.75
N GLY A 36 12.81 -22.08 5.85
CA GLY A 36 11.36 -22.29 6.02
C GLY A 36 10.95 -23.72 6.34
N ARG A 37 11.89 -24.57 6.79
CA ARG A 37 11.59 -25.95 7.13
C ARG A 37 10.48 -26.05 8.19
N THR A 38 9.62 -27.04 8.04
CA THR A 38 8.66 -27.41 9.08
C THR A 38 9.39 -27.86 10.34
N ASP A 39 8.70 -27.75 11.47
CA ASP A 39 9.08 -28.42 12.70
C ASP A 39 9.17 -29.95 12.47
N ALA A 40 9.83 -30.66 13.40
CA ALA A 40 10.06 -32.10 13.29
C ALA A 40 8.76 -32.93 13.18
N ASP A 41 7.63 -32.39 13.65
CA ASP A 41 6.30 -33.00 13.58
C ASP A 41 5.51 -32.61 12.30
N GLY A 42 6.17 -31.93 11.36
CA GLY A 42 5.61 -31.43 10.12
C GLY A 42 4.72 -30.20 10.27
N THR A 43 4.63 -29.59 11.46
CA THR A 43 3.92 -28.33 11.65
C THR A 43 4.80 -27.13 11.30
N TYR A 44 4.19 -25.98 11.08
CA TYR A 44 4.88 -24.72 10.83
C TYR A 44 4.00 -23.59 11.30
N SER A 45 4.58 -22.42 11.59
CA SER A 45 3.83 -21.20 11.90
C SER A 45 3.39 -20.47 10.62
N GLU A 46 2.36 -19.63 10.71
CA GLU A 46 1.93 -18.78 9.58
C GLU A 46 3.05 -17.84 9.14
N SER A 47 3.81 -17.31 10.11
CA SER A 47 4.99 -16.47 9.87
C SER A 47 6.08 -17.24 9.10
N THR A 48 6.36 -18.48 9.50
CA THR A 48 7.33 -19.35 8.80
C THR A 48 6.88 -19.61 7.37
N LYS A 49 5.60 -19.92 7.15
CA LYS A 49 5.02 -20.13 5.81
C LYS A 49 5.17 -18.90 4.94
N ASN A 50 4.66 -17.76 5.38
CA ASN A 50 4.66 -16.53 4.59
C ASN A 50 6.10 -16.03 4.37
N GLY A 51 6.97 -16.17 5.37
CA GLY A 51 8.39 -15.87 5.25
C GLY A 51 9.11 -16.76 4.22
N MET A 52 8.87 -18.08 4.25
CA MET A 52 9.40 -19.02 3.26
C MET A 52 8.90 -18.68 1.85
N LEU A 53 7.59 -18.44 1.68
CA LEU A 53 7.03 -18.08 0.39
C LEU A 53 7.66 -16.79 -0.15
N GLY A 54 7.76 -15.75 0.69
CA GLY A 54 8.41 -14.48 0.31
C GLY A 54 9.84 -14.68 -0.14
N VAL A 55 10.67 -15.40 0.65
CA VAL A 55 12.08 -15.66 0.28
C VAL A 55 12.19 -16.51 -0.97
N VAL A 56 11.42 -17.59 -1.13
CA VAL A 56 11.44 -18.39 -2.38
C VAL A 56 11.02 -17.55 -3.58
N ILE A 57 10.06 -16.61 -3.42
CA ILE A 57 9.69 -15.68 -4.49
C ILE A 57 10.86 -14.73 -4.80
N HIS A 58 11.50 -14.16 -3.78
CA HIS A 58 12.61 -13.23 -3.91
C HIS A 58 13.85 -13.88 -4.56
N GLU A 59 14.34 -14.99 -4.02
CA GLU A 59 15.57 -15.62 -4.48
C GLU A 59 15.42 -16.24 -5.88
N VAL A 60 14.27 -16.85 -6.19
CA VAL A 60 13.99 -17.30 -7.57
C VAL A 60 13.82 -16.09 -8.49
N GLY A 61 13.25 -15.00 -7.98
CA GLY A 61 13.10 -13.73 -8.69
C GLY A 61 14.42 -13.13 -9.15
N HIS A 62 15.50 -13.35 -8.40
CA HIS A 62 16.81 -12.86 -8.77
C HIS A 62 17.36 -13.44 -10.08
N ASN A 63 16.81 -14.56 -10.56
CA ASN A 63 17.11 -15.03 -11.92
C ASN A 63 16.79 -13.98 -12.99
N PHE A 64 15.89 -13.03 -12.74
CA PHE A 64 15.57 -11.93 -13.65
C PHE A 64 16.44 -10.70 -13.35
N PHE A 65 16.50 -10.28 -12.08
CA PHE A 65 17.29 -9.14 -11.61
C PHE A 65 18.22 -9.58 -10.48
N PRO A 66 19.55 -9.60 -10.63
CA PRO A 66 20.31 -9.11 -11.77
C PRO A 66 20.63 -10.18 -12.83
N MET A 67 20.31 -11.46 -12.62
CA MET A 67 21.00 -12.53 -13.37
C MET A 67 20.77 -12.49 -14.89
N ILE A 68 19.62 -11.99 -15.36
CA ILE A 68 19.39 -11.72 -16.79
C ILE A 68 19.55 -10.24 -17.12
N VAL A 69 18.98 -9.33 -16.31
CA VAL A 69 19.11 -7.88 -16.47
C VAL A 69 20.15 -7.40 -15.46
N ASN A 70 21.41 -7.34 -15.89
CA ASN A 70 22.59 -7.36 -15.01
C ASN A 70 23.08 -5.97 -14.59
N SER A 71 22.58 -5.44 -13.48
CA SER A 71 23.04 -4.18 -12.90
C SER A 71 24.39 -4.30 -12.18
N ASP A 72 25.08 -3.16 -12.02
CA ASP A 72 26.24 -3.05 -11.13
C ASP A 72 25.74 -2.91 -9.68
N GLU A 73 25.51 -4.05 -9.01
CA GLU A 73 25.05 -4.11 -7.62
C GLU A 73 25.90 -3.25 -6.68
N ARG A 74 27.22 -3.19 -6.93
CA ARG A 74 28.18 -2.47 -6.07
C ARG A 74 28.01 -0.96 -6.13
N GLN A 75 27.42 -0.46 -7.22
CA GLN A 75 27.05 0.94 -7.36
C GLN A 75 25.57 1.19 -7.07
N TRP A 76 24.69 0.26 -7.48
CA TRP A 76 23.25 0.46 -7.57
C TRP A 76 22.48 -0.74 -7.02
N THR A 77 22.76 -1.17 -5.78
CA THR A 77 22.11 -2.37 -5.19
C THR A 77 20.58 -2.36 -5.27
N TRP A 78 19.96 -1.18 -5.28
CA TRP A 78 18.51 -1.08 -5.43
C TRP A 78 17.99 -1.58 -6.79
N MET A 79 18.81 -1.59 -7.84
CA MET A 79 18.42 -2.15 -9.14
C MET A 79 18.27 -3.67 -9.06
N ASP A 80 19.08 -4.32 -8.25
CA ASP A 80 19.01 -5.75 -7.97
C ASP A 80 17.82 -5.99 -7.03
N GLU A 81 17.86 -5.36 -5.86
CA GLU A 81 16.98 -5.67 -4.74
C GLU A 81 15.60 -5.02 -4.81
N GLY A 82 15.55 -3.79 -5.32
CA GLY A 82 14.34 -2.99 -5.41
C GLY A 82 13.47 -3.39 -6.60
N LEU A 83 14.07 -3.65 -7.76
CA LEU A 83 13.34 -4.19 -8.92
C LEU A 83 12.83 -5.59 -8.61
N ASN A 84 13.67 -6.45 -8.02
CA ASN A 84 13.23 -7.78 -7.60
C ASN A 84 12.11 -7.70 -6.56
N SER A 85 12.25 -6.85 -5.53
CA SER A 85 11.22 -6.65 -4.49
C SER A 85 9.88 -6.13 -5.05
N PHE A 86 9.90 -5.35 -6.12
CA PHE A 86 8.68 -4.90 -6.78
C PHE A 86 7.94 -6.06 -7.44
N VAL A 87 8.64 -6.93 -8.17
CA VAL A 87 8.01 -8.09 -8.84
C VAL A 87 7.68 -9.21 -7.83
N GLU A 88 8.45 -9.31 -6.75
CA GLU A 88 8.14 -10.13 -5.56
C GLU A 88 6.76 -9.73 -5.04
N TYR A 89 6.56 -8.45 -4.74
CA TYR A 89 5.28 -7.90 -4.31
C TYR A 89 4.12 -8.25 -5.26
N LEU A 90 4.30 -8.05 -6.58
CA LEU A 90 3.27 -8.43 -7.56
C LEU A 90 2.96 -9.94 -7.53
N THR A 91 3.98 -10.76 -7.27
CA THR A 91 3.84 -12.22 -7.19
C THR A 91 3.12 -12.65 -5.92
N GLU A 92 3.43 -12.03 -4.78
CA GLU A 92 2.72 -12.21 -3.51
C GLU A 92 1.23 -11.85 -3.65
N GLU A 93 0.94 -10.70 -4.27
CA GLU A 93 -0.44 -10.24 -4.48
C GLU A 93 -1.24 -11.11 -5.47
N LEU A 94 -0.57 -11.77 -6.41
CA LEU A 94 -1.20 -12.75 -7.31
C LEU A 94 -1.24 -14.17 -6.73
N TRP A 95 -0.53 -14.44 -5.64
CA TRP A 95 -0.58 -15.72 -4.93
C TRP A 95 -1.91 -15.89 -4.19
N ASP A 96 -2.23 -14.90 -3.36
CA ASP A 96 -3.49 -14.78 -2.61
C ASP A 96 -3.76 -13.29 -2.35
N ASN A 97 -5.00 -12.82 -2.58
CA ASN A 97 -5.40 -11.44 -2.26
C ASN A 97 -5.21 -11.08 -0.77
N LYS A 98 -5.18 -12.09 0.11
CA LYS A 98 -4.92 -11.94 1.54
C LYS A 98 -3.45 -12.12 1.94
N PHE A 99 -2.56 -12.38 0.98
CA PHE A 99 -1.13 -12.52 1.28
C PHE A 99 -0.62 -11.25 1.98
N PRO A 100 0.13 -11.37 3.08
CA PRO A 100 0.49 -10.24 3.92
C PRO A 100 1.74 -9.51 3.43
N SER A 101 1.69 -9.04 2.18
CA SER A 101 2.81 -8.36 1.52
C SER A 101 3.23 -7.11 2.29
N LYS A 102 4.54 -6.90 2.43
CA LYS A 102 5.11 -5.83 3.28
C LYS A 102 5.76 -4.70 2.48
N LYS A 103 6.23 -5.00 1.27
CA LYS A 103 6.84 -4.05 0.33
C LYS A 103 5.80 -3.72 -0.76
N GLY A 104 5.86 -2.54 -1.38
CA GLY A 104 4.94 -2.15 -2.45
C GLY A 104 3.92 -1.07 -2.04
N PRO A 105 2.94 -1.35 -1.15
CA PRO A 105 1.93 -0.36 -0.79
C PRO A 105 2.56 0.90 -0.16
N ALA A 106 2.12 2.09 -0.58
CA ALA A 106 2.78 3.34 -0.21
C ALA A 106 2.77 3.61 1.31
N TYR A 107 1.72 3.21 2.03
CA TYR A 107 1.67 3.39 3.48
C TYR A 107 2.75 2.62 4.26
N THR A 108 3.35 1.57 3.70
CA THR A 108 4.32 0.75 4.44
C THR A 108 5.70 1.39 4.55
N ILE A 109 6.05 2.33 3.65
CA ILE A 109 7.33 3.05 3.70
C ILE A 109 7.30 4.28 4.62
N VAL A 110 6.11 4.75 4.99
CA VAL A 110 5.91 5.96 5.83
C VAL A 110 6.75 5.99 7.10
N PRO A 111 6.92 4.89 7.89
CA PRO A 111 7.77 4.91 9.07
C PRO A 111 9.23 5.25 8.78
N TYR A 112 9.76 4.78 7.64
CA TYR A 112 11.11 5.13 7.19
C TYR A 112 11.17 6.59 6.74
N MET A 113 10.23 7.03 5.90
CA MET A 113 10.19 8.42 5.39
C MET A 113 9.99 9.48 6.50
N LYS A 114 9.54 9.07 7.69
CA LYS A 114 9.38 9.91 8.89
C LYS A 114 10.66 10.12 9.70
N LEU A 115 11.72 9.38 9.40
CA LEU A 115 12.97 9.49 10.14
C LEU A 115 13.56 10.90 10.00
N PRO A 116 14.35 11.36 10.98
CA PRO A 116 15.15 12.57 10.84
C PRO A 116 15.97 12.58 9.55
N LYS A 117 16.18 13.75 8.93
CA LYS A 117 16.86 13.86 7.62
C LYS A 117 18.28 13.30 7.62
N ASP A 118 18.96 13.32 8.76
CA ASP A 118 20.30 12.74 8.98
C ASP A 118 20.31 11.21 9.07
N GLN A 119 19.15 10.56 9.08
CA GLN A 119 18.96 9.10 9.04
C GLN A 119 18.35 8.63 7.71
N LEU A 120 18.18 9.54 6.76
CA LEU A 120 17.62 9.29 5.45
C LEU A 120 18.70 9.42 4.37
N GLU A 121 18.60 8.55 3.37
CA GLU A 121 19.57 8.44 2.30
C GLU A 121 18.81 8.35 0.96
N PRO A 122 19.26 9.04 -0.10
CA PRO A 122 18.72 8.83 -1.44
C PRO A 122 18.82 7.35 -1.86
N ILE A 123 17.89 6.88 -2.68
CA ILE A 123 17.99 5.52 -3.27
C ILE A 123 19.28 5.41 -4.10
N MET A 124 19.70 6.53 -4.70
CA MET A 124 20.91 6.67 -5.50
C MET A 124 22.21 6.78 -4.68
N SER A 125 22.17 6.54 -3.36
CA SER A 125 23.38 6.43 -2.55
C SER A 125 24.22 5.24 -2.97
N ASN A 126 25.54 5.40 -3.01
CA ASN A 126 26.45 4.29 -3.27
C ASN A 126 26.28 3.20 -2.20
N SER A 127 26.25 1.94 -2.64
CA SER A 127 25.91 0.77 -1.82
C SER A 127 26.72 0.63 -0.53
N GLU A 128 28.01 0.97 -0.56
CA GLU A 128 28.92 0.86 0.59
C GLU A 128 28.63 1.90 1.69
N ASN A 129 27.89 2.96 1.35
CA ASN A 129 27.56 4.05 2.28
C ASN A 129 26.17 3.92 2.90
N ILE A 130 25.36 2.94 2.48
CA ILE A 130 23.97 2.81 2.92
C ILE A 130 23.91 2.34 4.37
N VAL A 131 23.35 3.16 5.26
CA VAL A 131 23.11 2.82 6.67
C VAL A 131 21.81 2.03 6.83
N GLN A 132 20.72 2.49 6.22
CA GLN A 132 19.40 1.84 6.30
C GLN A 132 19.13 0.96 5.07
N PHE A 133 19.90 -0.14 4.95
CA PHE A 133 19.93 -0.99 3.76
C PHE A 133 18.56 -1.55 3.35
N GLY A 134 17.79 -2.09 4.29
CA GLY A 134 16.47 -2.68 3.99
C GLY A 134 15.50 -1.69 3.31
N PRO A 135 15.23 -0.52 3.93
CA PRO A 135 14.40 0.49 3.29
C PRO A 135 14.98 1.06 2.00
N ASN A 136 16.29 1.32 1.94
CA ASN A 136 16.92 1.99 0.80
C ASN A 136 17.03 1.08 -0.44
N ALA A 137 17.53 -0.15 -0.27
CA ALA A 137 17.75 -1.09 -1.37
C ALA A 137 16.47 -1.84 -1.79
N TYR A 138 15.54 -2.12 -0.87
CA TYR A 138 14.37 -2.97 -1.16
C TYR A 138 13.06 -2.19 -1.17
N SER A 139 12.67 -1.64 -0.01
CA SER A 139 11.29 -1.21 0.20
C SER A 139 10.96 0.10 -0.50
N LYS A 140 11.79 1.13 -0.40
CA LYS A 140 11.54 2.45 -0.99
C LYS A 140 11.51 2.39 -2.53
N PRO A 141 12.43 1.69 -3.23
CA PRO A 141 12.35 1.51 -4.68
C PRO A 141 11.09 0.75 -5.09
N ALA A 142 10.79 -0.38 -4.43
CA ALA A 142 9.60 -1.18 -4.74
C ALA A 142 8.30 -0.39 -4.52
N THR A 143 8.23 0.39 -3.44
CA THR A 143 7.11 1.29 -3.18
C THR A 143 7.02 2.38 -4.25
N GLY A 144 8.15 2.96 -4.67
CA GLY A 144 8.16 3.98 -5.74
C GLY A 144 7.59 3.45 -7.06
N LEU A 145 8.03 2.26 -7.47
CA LEU A 145 7.52 1.59 -8.66
C LEU A 145 6.02 1.27 -8.54
N ASN A 146 5.57 0.87 -7.36
CA ASN A 146 4.15 0.62 -7.14
C ASN A 146 3.29 1.91 -7.14
N ILE A 147 3.82 3.03 -6.62
CA ILE A 147 3.16 4.34 -6.74
C ILE A 147 3.04 4.75 -8.21
N LEU A 148 4.11 4.55 -9.00
CA LEU A 148 4.05 4.79 -10.45
C LEU A 148 2.96 3.94 -11.10
N ARG A 149 2.92 2.64 -10.80
CA ARG A 149 1.96 1.70 -11.36
C ARG A 149 0.52 1.98 -10.96
N GLU A 150 0.25 2.23 -9.70
CA GLU A 150 -1.13 2.29 -9.18
C GLU A 150 -1.69 3.71 -9.16
N THR A 151 -0.83 4.72 -9.01
CA THR A 151 -1.28 6.10 -8.73
C THR A 151 -1.00 7.06 -9.87
N ILE A 152 0.15 6.93 -10.55
CA ILE A 152 0.62 7.94 -11.52
C ILE A 152 0.32 7.54 -12.96
N MET A 153 0.85 6.39 -13.41
CA MET A 153 0.80 5.94 -14.80
C MET A 153 -0.40 5.02 -15.07
N GLY A 154 -0.85 4.29 -14.06
CA GLY A 154 -1.79 3.18 -14.23
C GLY A 154 -1.11 1.89 -14.71
N ARG A 155 -1.77 0.76 -14.44
CA ARG A 155 -1.19 -0.58 -14.60
C ARG A 155 -0.78 -0.90 -16.03
N GLU A 156 -1.62 -0.57 -17.01
CA GLU A 156 -1.36 -0.94 -18.41
C GLU A 156 -0.09 -0.29 -18.96
N LEU A 157 0.03 1.03 -18.82
CA LEU A 157 1.20 1.78 -19.27
C LEU A 157 2.46 1.41 -18.48
N PHE A 158 2.33 1.31 -17.16
CA PHE A 158 3.46 0.91 -16.32
C PHE A 158 3.95 -0.50 -16.66
N ASP A 159 3.06 -1.48 -16.71
CA ASP A 159 3.41 -2.88 -16.96
C ASP A 159 4.02 -3.03 -18.36
N TYR A 160 3.51 -2.31 -19.35
CA TYR A 160 4.12 -2.25 -20.68
C TYR A 160 5.55 -1.69 -20.66
N ALA A 161 5.75 -0.53 -20.02
CA ALA A 161 7.04 0.14 -19.98
C ALA A 161 8.09 -0.65 -19.18
N PHE A 162 7.70 -1.23 -18.05
CA PHE A 162 8.58 -2.07 -17.23
C PHE A 162 8.99 -3.36 -17.95
N LYS A 163 8.04 -3.94 -18.70
CA LYS A 163 8.30 -5.10 -19.55
C LYS A 163 9.25 -4.76 -20.69
N GLU A 164 9.10 -3.58 -21.29
CA GLU A 164 9.97 -3.09 -22.34
C GLU A 164 11.40 -2.83 -21.83
N TYR A 165 11.57 -2.26 -20.63
CA TYR A 165 12.87 -2.17 -19.97
C TYR A 165 13.53 -3.55 -19.85
N SER A 166 12.80 -4.53 -19.33
CA SER A 166 13.32 -5.89 -19.15
C SER A 166 13.73 -6.53 -20.48
N ARG A 167 12.97 -6.30 -21.57
CA ARG A 167 13.31 -6.78 -22.92
C ARG A 167 14.54 -6.10 -23.50
N ARG A 168 14.63 -4.76 -23.41
CA ARG A 168 15.74 -3.99 -23.95
C ARG A 168 17.07 -4.37 -23.31
N TRP A 169 17.04 -4.68 -22.02
CA TRP A 169 18.23 -4.88 -21.18
C TRP A 169 18.47 -6.34 -20.76
N ALA A 170 17.68 -7.28 -21.26
CA ALA A 170 17.98 -8.70 -21.13
C ALA A 170 19.38 -9.02 -21.68
N PHE A 171 20.20 -9.67 -20.85
CA PHE A 171 21.60 -10.03 -21.09
C PHE A 171 22.53 -8.83 -21.36
N LYS A 172 22.20 -7.67 -20.79
CA LYS A 172 23.00 -6.44 -20.85
C LYS A 172 23.19 -5.86 -19.43
N HIS A 173 23.95 -4.76 -19.36
CA HIS A 173 24.27 -4.07 -18.10
C HIS A 173 23.65 -2.67 -18.04
N PRO A 174 22.37 -2.54 -17.65
CA PRO A 174 21.74 -1.23 -17.52
C PRO A 174 22.27 -0.46 -16.31
N THR A 175 22.22 0.87 -16.43
CA THR A 175 22.36 1.82 -15.32
C THR A 175 20.99 2.38 -14.93
N PRO A 176 20.85 3.08 -13.78
CA PRO A 176 19.59 3.73 -13.40
C PRO A 176 18.96 4.58 -14.50
N ALA A 177 19.79 5.32 -15.26
CA ALA A 177 19.31 6.18 -16.34
C ALA A 177 18.63 5.39 -17.46
N ASP A 178 19.02 4.13 -17.68
CA ASP A 178 18.43 3.27 -18.70
C ASP A 178 17.03 2.79 -18.31
N LEU A 179 16.80 2.53 -17.01
CA LEU A 179 15.46 2.30 -16.46
C LEU A 179 14.60 3.55 -16.63
N PHE A 180 15.05 4.70 -16.10
CA PHE A 180 14.27 5.93 -16.10
C PHE A 180 13.86 6.34 -17.52
N ARG A 181 14.81 6.35 -18.46
CA ARG A 181 14.53 6.67 -19.86
C ARG A 181 13.61 5.66 -20.52
N THR A 182 13.74 4.36 -20.23
CA THR A 182 12.83 3.37 -20.83
C THR A 182 11.42 3.52 -20.29
N MET A 183 11.27 3.79 -18.99
CA MET A 183 9.95 4.03 -18.39
C MET A 183 9.26 5.23 -19.03
N GLU A 184 9.97 6.33 -19.29
CA GLU A 184 9.43 7.53 -19.95
C GLU A 184 9.17 7.30 -21.44
N ASP A 185 10.16 6.81 -22.19
CA ASP A 185 10.06 6.56 -23.64
C ASP A 185 8.93 5.59 -24.00
N ALA A 186 8.81 4.48 -23.27
CA ALA A 186 7.81 3.45 -23.57
C ALA A 186 6.40 3.84 -23.11
N SER A 187 6.26 4.68 -22.07
CA SER A 187 4.94 5.11 -21.58
C SER A 187 4.45 6.43 -22.21
N GLY A 188 5.36 7.28 -22.68
CA GLY A 188 5.06 8.65 -23.09
C GLY A 188 4.81 9.62 -21.93
N GLU A 189 5.06 9.21 -20.68
CA GLU A 189 4.90 10.04 -19.49
C GLU A 189 6.22 10.75 -19.12
N ASP A 190 6.12 12.01 -18.68
CA ASP A 190 7.24 12.77 -18.09
C ASP A 190 7.32 12.45 -16.58
N LEU A 191 8.37 11.74 -16.20
CA LEU A 191 8.59 11.21 -14.85
C LEU A 191 9.81 11.84 -14.16
N ASP A 192 10.46 12.83 -14.78
CA ASP A 192 11.66 13.52 -14.26
C ASP A 192 11.45 14.02 -12.83
N TRP A 193 10.27 14.59 -12.56
CA TRP A 193 9.90 15.09 -11.23
C TRP A 193 9.85 13.97 -10.19
N PHE A 194 9.37 12.78 -10.59
CA PHE A 194 9.23 11.62 -9.73
C PHE A 194 10.61 11.00 -9.45
N TRP A 195 11.42 10.79 -10.49
CA TRP A 195 12.78 10.27 -10.34
C TRP A 195 13.61 11.19 -9.44
N ARG A 196 13.59 12.50 -9.71
CA ARG A 196 14.31 13.49 -8.91
C ARG A 196 13.86 13.47 -7.43
N GLY A 197 12.56 13.50 -7.18
CA GLY A 197 12.03 13.52 -5.82
C GLY A 197 12.28 12.21 -5.07
N TRP A 198 11.88 11.09 -5.67
CA TRP A 198 11.83 9.80 -4.99
C TRP A 198 13.18 9.07 -4.93
N PHE A 199 13.98 9.12 -5.99
CA PHE A 199 15.24 8.38 -6.10
C PHE A 199 16.45 9.20 -5.67
N TYR A 200 16.51 10.47 -6.05
CA TYR A 200 17.63 11.35 -5.72
C TYR A 200 17.40 12.16 -4.42
N GLY A 201 16.15 12.31 -3.98
CA GLY A 201 15.78 13.06 -2.78
C GLY A 201 15.52 12.20 -1.53
N THR A 202 15.51 12.88 -0.39
CA THR A 202 15.12 12.33 0.92
C THR A 202 13.90 13.03 1.52
N ASP A 203 13.35 14.02 0.82
CA ASP A 203 12.18 14.74 1.28
C ASP A 203 10.95 13.78 1.34
N PRO A 204 10.15 13.85 2.40
CA PRO A 204 8.93 13.06 2.51
C PRO A 204 7.75 13.70 1.77
N VAL A 205 6.67 12.95 1.63
CA VAL A 205 5.37 13.47 1.19
C VAL A 205 4.59 13.93 2.42
N ASP A 206 4.17 15.20 2.47
CA ASP A 206 3.23 15.75 3.47
C ASP A 206 2.43 16.82 2.75
N ILE A 207 1.22 16.46 2.29
CA ILE A 207 0.32 17.35 1.56
C ILE A 207 -0.82 17.77 2.48
N SER A 208 -0.79 19.03 2.89
CA SER A 208 -1.75 19.60 3.81
C SER A 208 -2.97 20.16 3.09
N LEU A 209 -4.17 19.84 3.57
CA LEU A 209 -5.39 20.58 3.24
C LEU A 209 -5.48 21.81 4.15
N ASP A 210 -4.93 22.94 3.69
CA ASP A 210 -4.79 24.14 4.51
C ASP A 210 -6.11 24.84 4.77
N SER A 211 -6.96 24.93 3.73
CA SER A 211 -8.26 25.55 3.84
C SER A 211 -9.25 25.04 2.80
N VAL A 212 -10.53 25.06 3.18
CA VAL A 212 -11.66 24.84 2.28
C VAL A 212 -12.55 26.06 2.41
N ARG A 213 -12.57 26.90 1.37
CA ARG A 213 -13.54 27.97 1.25
C ARG A 213 -14.76 27.41 0.56
N TYR A 214 -15.91 27.56 1.19
CA TYR A 214 -17.18 27.15 0.62
C TYR A 214 -18.09 28.36 0.46
N ALA A 215 -18.83 28.42 -0.65
CA ALA A 215 -19.84 29.43 -0.87
C ALA A 215 -21.18 28.77 -1.21
N LYS A 216 -22.23 29.22 -0.53
CA LYS A 216 -23.63 28.89 -0.79
C LYS A 216 -24.43 30.21 -0.72
N PRO A 217 -25.42 30.45 -1.58
CA PRO A 217 -26.43 31.48 -1.32
C PRO A 217 -27.12 31.14 0.02
N SER A 218 -27.02 32.01 1.02
CA SER A 218 -27.41 31.70 2.41
C SER A 218 -28.66 32.45 2.85
N PHE A 219 -29.57 31.70 3.47
CA PHE A 219 -30.50 32.15 4.51
C PHE A 219 -30.21 31.26 5.74
N ALA A 220 -29.73 31.88 6.83
CA ALA A 220 -28.91 31.29 7.92
C ALA A 220 -29.69 30.35 8.90
N ASN A 221 -29.18 29.74 10.00
CA ASN A 221 -27.91 29.74 10.75
C ASN A 221 -27.84 28.55 11.78
N THR A 222 -26.62 28.22 12.25
CA THR A 222 -26.19 27.47 13.48
C THR A 222 -25.83 25.97 13.47
N ALA A 223 -24.84 25.63 14.32
CA ALA A 223 -24.06 24.39 14.45
C ALA A 223 -23.92 23.92 15.92
N ASN A 224 -23.67 22.62 16.17
CA ASN A 224 -23.06 21.97 17.37
C ASN A 224 -23.07 20.44 17.14
N GLY A 225 -22.26 19.53 17.70
CA GLY A 225 -21.22 19.45 18.74
C GLY A 225 -20.95 17.93 18.99
N GLY A 226 -19.72 17.53 19.32
CA GLY A 226 -19.21 16.13 19.26
C GLY A 226 -19.61 15.16 20.40
N ASN A 227 -19.30 13.86 20.23
CA ASN A 227 -19.58 12.80 21.21
C ASN A 227 -18.46 11.73 21.29
N ARG A 228 -18.11 11.36 22.53
CA ARG A 228 -16.91 10.60 22.98
C ARG A 228 -17.05 9.07 22.93
N MET A 229 -15.92 8.37 22.74
CA MET A 229 -15.75 6.90 22.75
C MET A 229 -15.84 6.24 24.13
N GLY A 230 -16.43 5.03 24.17
CA GLY A 230 -16.36 4.06 25.27
C GLY A 230 -15.23 3.04 25.09
N ASN A 231 -14.66 2.61 26.22
CA ASN A 231 -13.48 1.74 26.35
C ASN A 231 -13.88 0.24 26.29
N ARG A 232 -13.14 -0.61 25.55
CA ARG A 232 -13.34 -2.08 25.48
C ARG A 232 -12.30 -2.83 26.32
N PRO A 233 -12.66 -3.87 27.10
CA PRO A 233 -11.72 -4.74 27.79
C PRO A 233 -11.14 -5.85 26.89
N ALA A 234 -9.90 -6.27 27.20
CA ALA A 234 -9.12 -7.26 26.46
C ALA A 234 -9.42 -8.69 26.94
N GLY A 235 -9.73 -9.59 26.00
CA GLY A 235 -9.78 -11.04 26.20
C GLY A 235 -8.44 -11.73 25.86
N PRO A 236 -8.35 -13.06 26.03
CA PRO A 236 -7.10 -13.81 25.87
C PRO A 236 -6.57 -13.75 24.43
N ARG A 237 -5.24 -13.63 24.29
CA ARG A 237 -4.53 -13.48 23.00
C ARG A 237 -4.36 -14.83 22.31
N VAL A 238 -5.17 -15.09 21.30
CA VAL A 238 -4.79 -15.94 20.15
C VAL A 238 -4.10 -15.04 19.14
N GLU A 239 -3.04 -15.51 18.47
CA GLU A 239 -2.41 -14.74 17.40
C GLU A 239 -3.44 -14.51 16.26
N PRO A 240 -3.75 -13.25 15.90
CA PRO A 240 -4.66 -12.96 14.81
C PRO A 240 -4.05 -13.40 13.47
N PRO A 241 -4.87 -13.72 12.45
CA PRO A 241 -4.37 -14.00 11.10
C PRO A 241 -3.38 -12.93 10.63
N ALA A 242 -2.30 -13.31 9.96
CA ALA A 242 -1.22 -12.38 9.63
C ALA A 242 -1.56 -11.41 8.46
N VAL A 243 -2.81 -11.32 8.03
CA VAL A 243 -3.31 -10.46 6.94
C VAL A 243 -2.97 -8.97 7.15
N ASN A 244 -2.86 -8.21 6.05
CA ASN A 244 -2.63 -6.77 6.14
C ASN A 244 -3.75 -6.09 6.96
N ALA A 245 -3.35 -5.23 7.89
CA ALA A 245 -4.29 -4.45 8.72
C ALA A 245 -5.10 -3.40 7.93
N PHE A 246 -4.67 -3.11 6.70
CA PHE A 246 -5.29 -2.17 5.77
C PHE A 246 -5.27 -2.80 4.38
N GLU A 247 -6.41 -2.79 3.67
CA GLU A 247 -6.47 -3.20 2.27
C GLU A 247 -6.10 -2.00 1.39
N ASP A 248 -4.93 -2.07 0.75
CA ASP A 248 -4.49 -1.03 -0.17
C ASP A 248 -5.17 -1.15 -1.54
N ILE A 249 -5.00 -0.10 -2.35
CA ILE A 249 -5.64 0.01 -3.67
C ILE A 249 -5.31 -1.17 -4.59
N SER A 250 -4.12 -1.77 -4.46
CA SER A 250 -3.68 -2.87 -5.32
C SER A 250 -4.48 -4.14 -5.03
N LYS A 251 -4.75 -4.43 -3.75
CA LYS A 251 -5.62 -5.54 -3.32
C LYS A 251 -7.05 -5.37 -3.80
N ILE A 252 -7.59 -4.15 -3.70
CA ILE A 252 -8.94 -3.85 -4.18
C ILE A 252 -9.03 -4.10 -5.69
N ARG A 253 -8.10 -3.52 -6.46
CA ARG A 253 -8.05 -3.67 -7.92
C ARG A 253 -7.79 -5.11 -8.36
N ASN A 254 -6.96 -5.87 -7.64
CA ASN A 254 -6.71 -7.27 -7.96
C ASN A 254 -7.96 -8.12 -7.80
N ARG A 255 -8.70 -7.92 -6.71
CA ARG A 255 -9.97 -8.61 -6.45
C ARG A 255 -11.06 -8.26 -7.46
N GLU A 256 -11.14 -6.99 -7.88
CA GLU A 256 -12.16 -6.52 -8.82
C GLU A 256 -11.84 -6.85 -10.28
N ASN A 257 -10.58 -7.15 -10.60
CA ASN A 257 -10.18 -7.53 -11.95
C ASN A 257 -10.56 -8.98 -12.24
N SER A 258 -11.57 -9.17 -13.09
CA SER A 258 -12.08 -10.49 -13.50
C SER A 258 -11.06 -11.37 -14.23
N ASN A 259 -10.01 -10.78 -14.82
CA ASN A 259 -8.93 -11.50 -15.50
C ASN A 259 -7.90 -12.07 -14.53
N ILE A 260 -7.87 -11.59 -13.28
CA ILE A 260 -6.99 -12.14 -12.25
C ILE A 260 -7.65 -13.37 -11.65
N LYS A 261 -6.88 -14.46 -11.63
CA LYS A 261 -7.19 -15.69 -10.90
C LYS A 261 -6.01 -15.95 -9.99
N PHE A 262 -6.20 -15.80 -8.67
CA PHE A 262 -5.13 -15.99 -7.70
C PHE A 262 -4.59 -17.43 -7.78
N TYR A 263 -3.30 -17.62 -7.48
CA TYR A 263 -2.69 -18.95 -7.57
C TYR A 263 -3.44 -19.96 -6.70
N THR A 264 -3.79 -19.57 -5.47
CA THR A 264 -4.58 -20.38 -4.53
C THR A 264 -5.98 -20.74 -5.03
N ASP A 265 -6.52 -20.05 -6.04
CA ASP A 265 -7.80 -20.39 -6.69
C ASP A 265 -7.63 -21.33 -7.89
N ARG A 266 -6.46 -21.30 -8.53
CA ARG A 266 -6.12 -22.19 -9.64
C ARG A 266 -5.67 -23.57 -9.14
N ASP A 267 -4.89 -23.59 -8.06
CA ASP A 267 -4.32 -24.79 -7.47
C ASP A 267 -4.83 -24.97 -6.04
N LEU A 268 -5.81 -25.85 -5.89
CA LEU A 268 -6.44 -26.11 -4.60
C LEU A 268 -5.49 -26.79 -3.61
N ALA A 269 -4.40 -27.42 -4.07
CA ALA A 269 -3.40 -28.02 -3.18
C ALA A 269 -2.62 -26.96 -2.39
N ALA A 270 -2.57 -25.72 -2.88
CA ALA A 270 -1.95 -24.59 -2.18
C ALA A 270 -2.82 -24.04 -1.03
N ARG A 271 -4.06 -24.51 -0.88
CA ARG A 271 -4.99 -24.09 0.20
C ARG A 271 -4.74 -24.93 1.46
N ASP A 272 -3.72 -24.55 2.21
CA ASP A 272 -3.36 -25.17 3.48
C ASP A 272 -4.27 -24.75 4.66
N PHE A 273 -3.87 -25.13 5.88
CA PHE A 273 -4.57 -24.75 7.11
C PHE A 273 -4.72 -23.23 7.25
N TYR A 274 -3.65 -22.46 6.99
CA TYR A 274 -3.64 -21.01 7.19
C TYR A 274 -4.52 -20.30 6.17
N TRP A 275 -4.58 -20.76 4.92
CA TRP A 275 -5.53 -20.22 3.93
C TRP A 275 -6.99 -20.27 4.43
N LYS A 276 -7.36 -21.34 5.14
CA LYS A 276 -8.68 -21.52 5.78
C LYS A 276 -8.83 -20.67 7.04
N TYR A 277 -7.79 -20.60 7.87
CA TYR A 277 -7.74 -19.80 9.08
C TYR A 277 -7.94 -18.30 8.79
N ASP A 278 -7.25 -17.76 7.78
CA ASP A 278 -7.33 -16.35 7.35
C ASP A 278 -8.70 -15.96 6.82
N ARG A 279 -9.54 -16.95 6.51
CA ARG A 279 -10.90 -16.80 5.99
C ARG A 279 -11.97 -17.18 7.02
N GLY A 280 -11.57 -17.42 8.28
CA GLY A 280 -12.48 -17.79 9.36
C GLY A 280 -13.17 -19.14 9.14
N MET A 281 -12.63 -20.00 8.28
CA MET A 281 -13.16 -21.34 8.00
C MET A 281 -12.72 -22.37 9.05
N VAL A 282 -11.88 -21.96 10.01
CA VAL A 282 -11.52 -22.73 11.20
C VAL A 282 -12.23 -22.08 12.39
N VAL A 283 -13.12 -22.83 13.04
CA VAL A 283 -13.92 -22.34 14.16
C VAL A 283 -13.12 -22.42 15.45
N ILE A 284 -12.90 -21.28 16.11
CA ILE A 284 -12.46 -21.20 17.50
C ILE A 284 -13.66 -20.71 18.32
N ASP A 285 -14.17 -21.55 19.21
CA ASP A 285 -15.33 -21.22 20.05
C ASP A 285 -14.98 -20.10 21.03
N THR A 286 -15.61 -18.95 20.83
CA THR A 286 -15.51 -17.77 21.70
C THR A 286 -16.89 -17.16 21.89
N SER A 287 -17.76 -17.89 22.58
CA SER A 287 -19.07 -17.37 22.97
C SER A 287 -19.06 -16.82 24.41
N LEU A 288 -19.42 -15.53 24.56
CA LEU A 288 -20.42 -15.03 25.52
C LEU A 288 -20.89 -13.60 25.15
N ASN A 289 -22.06 -13.57 24.50
CA ASN A 289 -23.26 -12.71 24.57
C ASN A 289 -23.21 -11.16 24.77
N ALA A 290 -23.97 -10.47 23.90
CA ALA A 290 -24.71 -9.24 24.20
C ALA A 290 -26.15 -9.31 23.64
N LYS A 291 -27.14 -8.89 24.42
CA LYS A 291 -28.58 -8.88 24.06
C LYS A 291 -28.97 -7.64 23.24
N PRO A 292 -30.00 -7.69 22.38
CA PRO A 292 -30.49 -6.53 21.65
C PRO A 292 -31.31 -5.57 22.52
N GLN A 293 -31.10 -4.26 22.36
CA GLN A 293 -32.01 -3.21 22.84
C GLN A 293 -32.81 -2.64 21.66
N VAL A 294 -34.12 -2.51 21.87
CA VAL A 294 -35.10 -1.91 20.95
C VAL A 294 -35.21 -0.41 21.24
N GLN A 295 -35.15 0.43 20.21
CA GLN A 295 -35.45 1.87 20.28
C GLN A 295 -36.92 2.12 19.88
N PRO A 296 -37.63 3.11 20.48
CA PRO A 296 -38.97 3.50 20.03
C PRO A 296 -38.95 4.38 18.78
N ALA A 297 -40.11 4.44 18.11
CA ALA A 297 -40.38 5.01 16.79
C ALA A 297 -40.21 6.54 16.68
N ARG A 298 -39.80 7.00 15.49
CA ARG A 298 -39.81 8.42 15.06
C ARG A 298 -41.24 8.86 14.70
N LEU A 299 -41.59 10.09 15.05
CA LEU A 299 -42.79 10.80 14.57
C LEU A 299 -42.51 11.46 13.20
N PRO A 300 -43.55 11.65 12.36
CA PRO A 300 -43.40 12.18 11.01
C PRO A 300 -43.13 13.69 11.01
N MET A 301 -42.39 14.16 10.01
CA MET A 301 -42.14 15.58 9.77
C MET A 301 -42.71 15.95 8.39
N GLU A 302 -43.46 17.05 8.33
CA GLU A 302 -44.07 17.55 7.08
C GLU A 302 -43.00 18.02 6.09
N GLU A 303 -43.25 17.72 4.81
CA GLU A 303 -42.40 18.09 3.68
C GLU A 303 -42.74 19.49 3.15
N PHE A 304 -41.70 20.21 2.72
CA PHE A 304 -41.83 21.50 2.01
C PHE A 304 -42.33 21.29 0.57
N THR A 305 -43.19 22.18 0.09
CA THR A 305 -43.84 22.13 -1.23
C THR A 305 -42.86 22.30 -2.41
N GLU A 306 -43.25 21.72 -3.55
CA GLU A 306 -42.42 21.51 -4.74
C GLU A 306 -42.17 22.79 -5.57
N GLU A 307 -43.01 23.81 -5.46
CA GLU A 307 -42.88 25.00 -6.31
C GLU A 307 -41.76 25.98 -5.90
N GLU A 308 -41.29 25.95 -4.64
CA GLU A 308 -40.29 26.90 -4.13
C GLU A 308 -38.83 26.48 -4.40
N LYS A 309 -38.58 25.18 -4.67
CA LYS A 309 -37.24 24.62 -4.92
C LYS A 309 -36.77 24.74 -6.39
N ALA A 310 -37.68 25.02 -7.31
CA ALA A 310 -37.46 24.73 -8.73
C ALA A 310 -36.73 25.83 -9.53
N LYS A 311 -36.44 27.02 -8.98
CA LYS A 311 -36.03 28.17 -9.80
C LYS A 311 -34.62 28.74 -9.61
N TYR A 312 -33.84 28.38 -8.57
CA TYR A 312 -32.44 28.83 -8.43
C TYR A 312 -31.54 27.89 -7.58
N GLY A 313 -30.47 27.33 -8.17
CA GLY A 313 -29.13 27.25 -7.56
C GLY A 313 -28.70 26.07 -6.65
N ASN A 314 -28.82 24.80 -7.08
CA ASN A 314 -28.28 23.63 -6.34
C ASN A 314 -26.78 23.34 -6.58
N LYS A 315 -25.94 24.37 -6.75
CA LYS A 315 -24.49 24.19 -6.92
C LYS A 315 -23.75 24.69 -5.69
N PHE A 316 -22.85 23.86 -5.18
CA PHE A 316 -21.97 24.16 -4.06
C PHE A 316 -20.55 24.39 -4.58
N PHE A 317 -19.96 25.51 -4.22
CA PHE A 317 -18.64 25.90 -4.68
C PHE A 317 -17.62 25.67 -3.57
N TYR A 318 -16.53 24.97 -3.89
CA TYR A 318 -15.45 24.69 -2.95
C TYR A 318 -14.11 25.09 -3.57
N GLU A 319 -13.34 25.92 -2.89
CA GLU A 319 -11.93 26.18 -3.19
C GLU A 319 -11.09 25.50 -2.11
N LEU A 320 -10.33 24.48 -2.50
CA LEU A 320 -9.40 23.76 -1.64
C LEU A 320 -8.00 24.34 -1.87
N SER A 321 -7.33 24.75 -0.79
CA SER A 321 -5.93 25.17 -0.83
C SER A 321 -5.04 24.09 -0.22
N PHE A 322 -3.92 23.81 -0.89
CA PHE A 322 -2.97 22.78 -0.50
C PHE A 322 -1.57 23.37 -0.30
N SER A 323 -0.83 22.82 0.66
CA SER A 323 0.61 23.05 0.80
C SER A 323 1.37 21.72 0.76
N ASN A 324 2.49 21.70 0.05
CA ASN A 324 3.48 20.64 0.11
C ASN A 324 4.47 20.98 1.24
N LYS A 325 4.29 20.39 2.42
CA LYS A 325 5.15 20.60 3.59
C LYS A 325 6.36 19.67 3.60
N GLY A 326 6.21 18.50 2.99
CA GLY A 326 7.23 17.46 3.00
C GLY A 326 8.37 17.75 2.03
N GLY A 327 8.07 18.45 0.94
CA GLY A 327 9.00 18.77 -0.14
C GLY A 327 8.84 17.84 -1.34
N LEU A 328 8.39 16.60 -1.13
CA LEU A 328 8.20 15.65 -2.22
C LEU A 328 6.83 15.83 -2.89
N VAL A 329 6.87 16.26 -4.15
CA VAL A 329 5.70 16.45 -5.01
C VAL A 329 5.03 15.10 -5.30
N MET A 330 3.70 15.04 -5.19
CA MET A 330 2.87 13.88 -5.54
C MET A 330 1.52 14.32 -6.11
N PRO A 331 0.79 13.43 -6.81
CA PRO A 331 -0.63 13.63 -7.13
C PRO A 331 -1.45 13.93 -5.87
N ILE A 332 -2.49 14.77 -6.00
CA ILE A 332 -3.41 15.07 -4.90
C ILE A 332 -4.70 14.27 -5.12
N ILE A 333 -5.02 13.37 -4.20
CA ILE A 333 -6.23 12.54 -4.25
C ILE A 333 -7.22 13.10 -3.24
N VAL A 334 -8.41 13.51 -3.69
CA VAL A 334 -9.42 14.16 -2.85
C VAL A 334 -10.69 13.30 -2.83
N GLU A 335 -11.07 12.79 -1.66
CA GLU A 335 -12.39 12.18 -1.44
C GLU A 335 -13.35 13.21 -0.85
N PHE A 336 -14.49 13.39 -1.50
CA PHE A 336 -15.65 14.10 -0.97
C PHE A 336 -16.64 13.09 -0.42
N THR A 337 -17.04 13.24 0.85
CA THR A 337 -18.22 12.59 1.41
C THR A 337 -19.35 13.62 1.47
N PHE A 338 -20.46 13.35 0.80
CA PHE A 338 -21.62 14.24 0.75
C PHE A 338 -22.56 13.99 1.95
N LYS A 339 -23.43 14.96 2.27
CA LYS A 339 -24.38 14.84 3.38
C LYS A 339 -25.37 13.69 3.26
N ASP A 340 -25.62 13.21 2.05
CA ASP A 340 -26.44 12.02 1.79
C ASP A 340 -25.68 10.70 1.98
N GLY A 341 -24.40 10.76 2.36
CA GLY A 341 -23.52 9.60 2.56
C GLY A 341 -22.83 9.10 1.29
N THR A 342 -23.15 9.64 0.11
CA THR A 342 -22.45 9.27 -1.13
C THR A 342 -21.04 9.83 -1.15
N LYS A 343 -20.15 9.20 -1.93
CA LYS A 343 -18.75 9.58 -2.05
C LYS A 343 -18.34 9.83 -3.49
N SER A 344 -17.39 10.72 -3.70
CA SER A 344 -16.69 10.89 -4.98
C SER A 344 -15.21 11.11 -4.74
N ILE A 345 -14.37 10.67 -5.68
CA ILE A 345 -12.91 10.82 -5.61
C ILE A 345 -12.45 11.55 -6.87
N ASP A 346 -11.68 12.63 -6.68
CA ASP A 346 -10.91 13.28 -7.74
C ASP A 346 -9.43 12.97 -7.57
N ARG A 347 -8.76 12.63 -8.68
CA ARG A 347 -7.32 12.31 -8.72
C ARG A 347 -6.63 13.37 -9.55
N ILE A 348 -5.96 14.29 -8.88
CA ILE A 348 -5.27 15.42 -9.50
C ILE A 348 -3.82 15.00 -9.81
N PRO A 349 -3.38 15.05 -11.07
CA PRO A 349 -1.99 14.76 -11.43
C PRO A 349 -0.99 15.71 -10.76
N ALA A 350 0.27 15.27 -10.62
CA ALA A 350 1.34 16.04 -10.00
C ALA A 350 1.64 17.38 -10.71
N GLN A 351 1.21 17.54 -11.96
CA GLN A 351 1.37 18.77 -12.75
C GLN A 351 0.63 19.98 -12.14
N ILE A 352 -0.28 19.78 -11.18
CA ILE A 352 -0.88 20.89 -10.40
C ILE A 352 0.17 21.75 -9.68
N TRP A 353 1.35 21.18 -9.40
CA TRP A 353 2.46 21.84 -8.71
C TRP A 353 3.40 22.62 -9.65
N ARG A 354 3.21 22.56 -10.97
CA ARG A 354 4.17 23.08 -11.97
C ARG A 354 4.50 24.58 -11.87
N LEU A 355 3.55 25.38 -11.37
CA LEU A 355 3.74 26.83 -11.21
C LEU A 355 4.28 27.18 -9.81
N ASN A 356 4.01 26.33 -8.82
CA ASN A 356 4.43 26.51 -7.44
C ASN A 356 4.38 25.14 -6.72
N GLU A 357 5.55 24.59 -6.45
CA GLU A 357 5.70 23.28 -5.79
C GLU A 357 5.37 23.28 -4.29
N GLN A 358 5.24 24.48 -3.70
CA GLN A 358 4.97 24.66 -2.28
C GLN A 358 3.48 24.81 -1.99
N LYS A 359 2.73 25.47 -2.88
CA LYS A 359 1.31 25.80 -2.67
C LYS A 359 0.52 25.78 -3.96
N THR A 360 -0.69 25.25 -3.90
CA THR A 360 -1.64 25.27 -5.02
C THR A 360 -3.08 25.28 -4.52
N SER A 361 -4.04 25.54 -5.41
CA SER A 361 -5.46 25.44 -5.07
C SER A 361 -6.24 24.81 -6.22
N LYS A 362 -7.38 24.18 -5.89
CA LYS A 362 -8.32 23.67 -6.88
C LYS A 362 -9.74 24.03 -6.52
N PHE A 363 -10.48 24.48 -7.53
CA PHE A 363 -11.88 24.86 -7.43
C PHE A 363 -12.78 23.72 -7.92
N TYR A 364 -13.87 23.49 -7.19
CA TYR A 364 -14.87 22.46 -7.46
C TYR A 364 -16.27 23.05 -7.47
N VAL A 365 -17.10 22.52 -8.38
CA VAL A 365 -18.53 22.78 -8.43
C VAL A 365 -19.24 21.45 -8.21
N GLN A 366 -19.97 21.33 -7.10
CA GLN A 366 -20.66 20.11 -6.70
C GLN A 366 -22.18 20.28 -6.77
N ASP A 367 -22.87 19.22 -7.17
CA ASP A 367 -24.34 19.15 -7.14
C ASP A 367 -24.91 18.86 -5.75
N LYS A 368 -24.04 18.38 -4.84
CA LYS A 368 -24.40 17.96 -3.49
C LYS A 368 -23.55 18.68 -2.46
N GLU A 369 -24.14 18.94 -1.29
CA GLU A 369 -23.41 19.53 -0.18
C GLU A 369 -22.43 18.52 0.41
N VAL A 370 -21.16 18.93 0.49
CA VAL A 370 -20.07 18.13 1.06
C VAL A 370 -20.13 18.19 2.59
N ALA A 371 -20.13 17.01 3.23
CA ALA A 371 -20.07 16.85 4.67
C ALA A 371 -18.62 16.78 5.20
N SER A 372 -17.73 16.11 4.46
CA SER A 372 -16.31 16.04 4.76
C SER A 372 -15.46 15.81 3.52
N ILE A 373 -14.19 16.19 3.62
CA ILE A 373 -13.15 16.02 2.61
C ILE A 373 -11.98 15.31 3.27
N LYS A 374 -11.43 14.30 2.59
CA LYS A 374 -10.21 13.59 3.01
C LYS A 374 -9.21 13.53 1.86
N LEU A 375 -7.96 13.90 2.12
CA LEU A 375 -6.86 13.68 1.20
C LEU A 375 -6.31 12.26 1.35
N ASP A 376 -5.92 11.69 0.21
CA ASP A 376 -5.31 10.37 0.08
C ASP A 376 -6.03 9.29 0.91
N PRO A 377 -7.34 9.05 0.68
CA PRO A 377 -8.15 8.18 1.51
C PRO A 377 -7.61 6.74 1.58
N MET A 378 -6.91 6.30 0.51
CA MET A 378 -6.35 4.96 0.32
C MET A 378 -4.84 4.89 0.56
N ARG A 379 -4.21 5.97 1.03
CA ARG A 379 -2.78 6.02 1.40
C ARG A 379 -1.85 5.65 0.26
N GLU A 380 -2.13 6.18 -0.92
CA GLU A 380 -1.49 5.91 -2.20
C GLU A 380 -0.23 6.76 -2.44
N THR A 381 0.00 7.82 -1.66
CA THR A 381 1.12 8.76 -1.89
C THR A 381 2.22 8.68 -0.83
N ALA A 382 2.09 7.82 0.18
CA ALA A 382 2.99 7.72 1.33
C ALA A 382 3.07 9.01 2.17
N ASP A 383 1.94 9.72 2.32
CA ASP A 383 1.85 10.91 3.17
C ASP A 383 2.23 10.62 4.63
N ILE A 384 3.16 11.39 5.17
CA ILE A 384 3.67 11.21 6.53
C ILE A 384 2.77 11.89 7.59
N ASP A 385 1.88 12.82 7.25
CA ASP A 385 1.01 13.49 8.23
C ASP A 385 -0.47 13.55 7.80
N GLU A 386 -1.15 12.41 7.92
CA GLU A 386 -2.60 12.32 7.70
C GLU A 386 -3.44 13.23 8.63
N THR A 387 -2.87 13.84 9.69
CA THR A 387 -3.64 14.69 10.63
C THR A 387 -4.03 16.05 10.04
N ASN A 388 -3.39 16.43 8.93
CA ASN A 388 -3.65 17.65 8.17
C ASN A 388 -4.40 17.39 6.85
N ASN A 389 -4.92 16.16 6.65
CA ASN A 389 -5.57 15.71 5.41
C ASN A 389 -7.10 15.83 5.43
N VAL A 390 -7.72 16.42 6.46
CA VAL A 390 -9.17 16.33 6.69
C VAL A 390 -9.82 17.68 6.95
N TRP A 391 -10.95 17.91 6.27
CA TRP A 391 -11.87 19.02 6.54
C TRP A 391 -13.30 18.47 6.73
N GLY A 392 -14.00 18.92 7.78
CA GLY A 392 -15.31 18.37 8.16
C GLY A 392 -15.24 16.95 8.77
N GLY A 393 -16.34 16.48 9.36
CA GLY A 393 -16.37 15.21 10.10
C GLY A 393 -15.93 15.36 11.57
N GLY A 394 -16.80 14.98 12.50
CA GLY A 394 -16.56 15.11 13.94
C GLY A 394 -15.33 14.34 14.44
N GLU A 395 -14.64 14.96 15.40
CA GLU A 395 -13.50 14.52 16.23
C GLU A 395 -12.25 13.97 15.53
N LYS A 396 -11.19 14.80 15.51
CA LYS A 396 -9.80 14.35 15.35
C LYS A 396 -9.43 13.43 16.52
N ALA A 397 -8.96 12.21 16.25
CA ALA A 397 -8.37 11.37 17.29
C ALA A 397 -7.22 12.11 17.98
N SER A 398 -7.24 12.16 19.31
CA SER A 398 -6.24 12.89 20.10
C SER A 398 -4.86 12.23 19.99
N LYS A 399 -3.79 13.04 19.94
CA LYS A 399 -2.38 12.57 19.96
C LYS A 399 -2.09 11.62 21.14
N PHE A 400 -2.87 11.70 22.22
CA PHE A 400 -2.76 10.81 23.38
C PHE A 400 -3.24 9.37 23.10
N GLN A 401 -4.24 9.18 22.23
CA GLN A 401 -4.71 7.85 21.83
C GLN A 401 -3.71 7.14 20.91
N MET A 402 -3.04 7.89 20.03
CA MET A 402 -1.99 7.37 19.14
C MET A 402 -0.73 6.92 19.91
N PHE A 403 -0.41 7.56 21.04
CA PHE A 403 0.73 7.21 21.88
C PHE A 403 0.54 5.85 22.58
N LYS A 404 -0.68 5.54 23.02
CA LYS A 404 -0.98 4.27 23.71
C LYS A 404 -0.95 3.05 22.76
N ALA A 405 -1.21 3.27 21.47
CA ALA A 405 -1.10 2.23 20.43
C ALA A 405 0.35 1.86 20.10
N ARG A 406 1.30 2.81 20.24
CA ARG A 406 2.74 2.57 19.99
C ARG A 406 3.46 1.82 21.12
N ALA A 407 2.86 1.72 22.31
CA ALA A 407 3.46 1.05 23.47
C ALA A 407 3.35 -0.50 23.42
N GLY A 408 2.70 -1.07 22.40
CA GLY A 408 2.74 -2.51 22.13
C GLY A 408 3.94 -2.85 21.26
N GLY A 409 5.10 -3.08 21.87
CA GLY A 409 6.34 -3.41 21.18
C GLY A 409 6.17 -4.57 20.19
N ALA A 410 6.50 -4.31 18.92
CA ALA A 410 6.68 -5.36 17.93
C ALA A 410 7.95 -6.14 18.29
N PRO A 411 7.90 -7.49 18.38
CA PRO A 411 9.10 -8.29 18.58
C PRO A 411 10.00 -8.28 17.34
N ALA A 412 11.28 -8.55 17.55
CA ALA A 412 12.28 -8.67 16.49
C ALA A 412 11.96 -9.81 15.52
N ARG A 413 12.40 -9.65 14.25
CA ARG A 413 12.19 -10.59 13.14
C ARG A 413 12.45 -12.05 13.55
N GLY A 414 11.49 -12.94 13.26
CA GLY A 414 11.68 -14.39 13.24
C GLY A 414 11.42 -15.16 14.54
N GLN A 415 11.02 -14.52 15.64
CA GLN A 415 10.65 -15.23 16.87
C GLN A 415 9.13 -15.25 17.07
N SER A 416 8.56 -16.46 17.05
CA SER A 416 7.17 -16.72 17.47
C SER A 416 7.03 -16.49 18.98
N VAL A 417 6.06 -15.69 19.40
CA VAL A 417 5.73 -15.49 20.82
C VAL A 417 4.27 -15.88 21.04
N GLY A 418 3.98 -17.17 20.84
CA GLY A 418 2.65 -17.75 20.95
C GLY A 418 2.65 -19.25 20.64
N SER A 419 1.61 -19.95 21.09
CA SER A 419 1.40 -21.38 20.77
C SER A 419 0.88 -21.51 19.33
N ASN A 420 1.54 -22.34 18.51
CA ASN A 420 1.19 -22.56 17.10
C ASN A 420 -0.26 -23.09 16.94
N PRO A 421 -1.16 -22.39 16.21
CA PRO A 421 -2.53 -22.83 15.97
C PRO A 421 -2.66 -24.24 15.34
N MET A 422 -1.73 -24.63 14.46
CA MET A 422 -1.73 -25.97 13.85
C MET A 422 -1.40 -27.07 14.86
N GLN A 423 -0.55 -26.78 15.85
CA GLN A 423 -0.25 -27.71 16.96
C GLN A 423 -1.43 -27.83 17.93
N LEU A 424 -2.20 -26.74 18.13
CA LEU A 424 -3.41 -26.76 18.95
C LEU A 424 -4.53 -27.58 18.29
N GLU A 425 -4.70 -27.49 16.96
CA GLU A 425 -5.67 -28.31 16.24
C GLU A 425 -5.33 -29.81 16.34
N LYS A 426 -4.07 -30.19 16.14
CA LYS A 426 -3.62 -31.61 16.24
C LYS A 426 -3.81 -32.21 17.63
N LYS A 427 -3.79 -31.41 18.70
CA LYS A 427 -4.03 -31.85 20.09
C LYS A 427 -5.53 -31.93 20.45
N SER A 428 -6.40 -31.37 19.60
CA SER A 428 -7.86 -31.31 19.82
C SER A 428 -8.64 -32.44 19.12
N LYS A 429 -7.93 -33.30 18.37
CA LYS A 429 -8.40 -34.55 17.77
C LYS A 429 -7.74 -35.71 18.48
#